data_AF-A0A7L4NEP6-F1
#
_entry.id   AF-A0A7L4NEP6-F1
#
_cell.length_a   1.000
_cell.length_b   1.000
_cell.length_c   1.000
_cell.angle_alpha   90.00
_cell.angle_beta   90.00
_cell.angle_gamma   90.00
#
_symmetry.space_group_name_H-M   'P 1'
#
loop_
_entity.id
_entity.type
_entity.pdbx_description
1 polymer ?
#
loop_
_entity_poly.entity_id
_entity_poly.type
_entity_poly.pdbx_seq_one_letter_code
_entity_poly.pdbx_strand_id
1 'polypeptide(L)'
;RALSSEEVEAVRQKNDVPVASKLRFIPKANGLRPIVKLNGVVEARALSKESREKKMHHYNTRLKNLFSVLNYEWTINTSFIGSSVFGKDDIYKTWKKFVTEVLESGDEIPHFYFVK
;
A
#
# COMPACT_ATOMS: atom_id res chain seq x y z
N ARG A 1 4.89 19.12 17.95
CA ARG A 1 6.03 19.64 18.75
C ARG A 1 7.22 18.72 18.48
N ALA A 2 8.39 19.25 18.12
CA ALA A 2 9.60 18.41 18.08
C ALA A 2 9.98 18.04 19.51
N LEU A 3 10.31 16.77 19.76
CA LEU A 3 10.79 16.32 21.07
C LEU A 3 12.15 16.96 21.36
N SER A 4 12.38 17.39 22.60
CA SER A 4 13.69 17.88 23.05
C SER A 4 14.69 16.72 23.13
N SER A 5 15.99 17.04 23.12
CA SER A 5 17.04 16.02 23.23
C SER A 5 16.92 15.23 24.55
N GLU A 6 16.52 15.90 25.62
CA GLU A 6 16.35 15.30 26.96
C GLU A 6 15.14 14.36 27.00
N GLU A 7 14.05 14.71 26.33
CA GLU A 7 12.85 13.85 26.21
C GLU A 7 13.18 12.56 25.43
N VAL A 8 13.99 12.68 24.36
CA VAL A 8 14.45 11.51 23.59
C VAL A 8 15.34 10.60 24.45
N GLU A 9 16.17 11.16 25.32
CA GLU A 9 17.11 10.41 26.16
C GLU A 9 16.43 9.74 27.37
N ALA A 10 15.43 10.41 27.97
CA ALA A 10 14.59 9.83 29.02
C ALA A 10 13.77 8.62 28.52
N VAL A 11 13.29 8.67 27.27
CA VAL A 11 12.61 7.53 26.63
C VAL A 11 13.59 6.38 26.35
N ARG A 12 14.84 6.67 25.97
CA ARG A 12 15.89 5.65 25.80
C ARG A 12 16.19 4.89 27.10
N GLN A 13 16.24 5.59 28.23
CA GLN A 13 16.52 4.98 29.54
C GLN A 13 15.41 4.03 30.02
N LYS A 14 14.19 4.12 29.47
CA LYS A 14 13.06 3.25 29.80
C LYS A 14 13.01 1.93 29.00
N ASN A 15 14.03 1.58 28.21
CA ASN A 15 14.08 0.39 27.33
C ASN A 15 13.00 0.32 26.23
N ASP A 16 12.07 1.26 26.17
CA ASP A 16 11.15 1.43 25.05
C ASP A 16 11.88 2.12 23.91
N VAL A 17 12.59 1.35 23.08
CA VAL A 17 13.27 1.85 21.89
C VAL A 17 12.24 2.58 21.01
N PRO A 18 12.27 3.92 20.91
CA PRO A 18 11.23 4.63 20.20
C PRO A 18 11.37 4.36 18.70
N VAL A 19 10.32 3.79 18.12
CA VAL A 19 10.19 3.68 16.66
C VAL A 19 9.82 5.06 16.15
N ALA A 20 10.81 5.90 15.88
CA ALA A 20 10.56 7.20 15.26
C ALA A 20 10.50 7.06 13.73
N SER A 21 9.46 7.63 13.13
CA SER A 21 9.33 7.73 11.67
C SER A 21 9.64 9.14 11.20
N LYS A 22 10.24 9.28 10.01
CA LYS A 22 10.60 10.60 9.45
C LYS A 22 9.61 11.03 8.38
N LEU A 23 9.02 12.22 8.53
CA LEU A 23 8.18 12.84 7.49
C LEU A 23 9.05 13.37 6.34
N ARG A 24 8.60 13.16 5.10
CA ARG A 24 9.19 13.74 3.88
C ARG A 24 8.07 14.28 2.99
N PHE A 25 8.28 15.46 2.42
CA PHE A 25 7.38 16.03 1.42
C PHE A 25 7.90 15.78 0.01
N ILE A 26 7.02 15.38 -0.90
CA ILE A 26 7.29 15.23 -2.34
C ILE A 26 6.56 16.34 -3.10
N PRO A 27 7.24 17.15 -3.92
CA PRO A 27 6.58 18.16 -4.75
C PRO A 27 5.52 17.56 -5.70
N LYS A 28 4.40 18.26 -5.84
CA LYS A 28 3.30 18.01 -6.77
C LYS A 28 2.91 19.33 -7.43
N ALA A 29 2.23 19.26 -8.58
CA ALA A 29 1.88 20.44 -9.38
C ALA A 29 1.22 21.56 -8.56
N ASN A 30 0.32 21.21 -7.63
CA ASN A 30 -0.43 22.17 -6.81
C ASN A 30 -0.13 22.05 -5.30
N GLY A 31 1.01 21.47 -4.91
CA GLY A 31 1.33 21.34 -3.48
C GLY A 31 2.36 20.28 -3.14
N LEU A 32 2.27 19.74 -1.92
CA LEU A 32 3.19 18.73 -1.41
C LEU A 32 2.43 17.45 -1.06
N ARG A 33 2.99 16.30 -1.44
CA ARG A 33 2.55 14.99 -0.94
C ARG A 33 3.38 14.62 0.29
N PRO A 34 2.83 14.69 1.51
CA PRO A 34 3.51 14.14 2.68
C PRO A 34 3.59 12.61 2.55
N ILE A 35 4.77 12.05 2.82
CA ILE A 35 5.01 10.62 2.96
C ILE A 35 5.82 10.35 4.23
N VAL A 36 5.56 9.21 4.85
CA VAL A 36 6.30 8.77 6.04
C VAL A 36 7.39 7.80 5.62
N LYS A 37 8.64 8.10 5.97
CA LYS A 37 9.74 7.13 5.93
C LYS A 37 9.72 6.34 7.24
N LEU A 38 9.27 5.09 7.13
CA LEU A 38 9.39 4.09 8.17
C LEU A 38 10.86 3.65 8.27
N ASN A 39 11.71 4.49 8.87
CA ASN A 39 13.05 4.08 9.29
C ASN A 39 12.89 3.54 10.71
N GLY A 40 12.68 2.23 10.84
CA GLY A 40 12.52 1.61 12.15
C GLY A 40 13.69 1.97 13.07
N VAL A 41 13.36 2.47 14.26
CA VAL A 41 14.25 2.77 15.40
C VAL A 41 15.10 4.03 15.22
N VAL A 42 15.02 4.95 16.20
CA VAL A 42 15.83 6.19 16.33
C VAL A 42 17.34 5.93 16.19
N GLU A 43 17.77 4.68 16.37
CA GLU A 43 19.14 4.22 16.35
C GLU A 43 19.48 3.31 15.14
N ALA A 44 18.77 3.43 14.01
CA ALA A 44 19.17 2.76 12.77
C ALA A 44 20.53 3.25 12.19
N ARG A 45 21.25 4.15 12.88
CA ARG A 45 22.68 4.39 12.62
C ARG A 45 23.57 3.29 13.20
N ALA A 46 23.09 2.54 14.20
CA ALA A 46 23.82 1.42 14.83
C ALA A 46 23.46 0.04 14.23
N LEU A 47 22.30 -0.09 13.58
CA LEU A 47 21.88 -1.33 12.92
C LEU A 47 22.40 -1.38 11.47
N SER A 48 23.09 -2.46 11.10
CA SER A 48 23.67 -2.65 9.76
C SER A 48 22.59 -2.55 8.66
N LYS A 49 22.97 -2.08 7.45
CA LYS A 49 22.07 -2.01 6.28
C LYS A 49 21.33 -3.34 6.04
N GLU A 50 22.01 -4.45 6.24
CA GLU A 50 21.49 -5.81 6.11
C GLU A 50 20.32 -6.10 7.08
N SER A 51 20.42 -5.68 8.34
CA SER A 51 19.35 -5.88 9.34
C SER A 51 18.07 -5.11 8.99
N ARG A 52 18.22 -3.95 8.32
CA ARG A 52 17.10 -3.14 7.83
C ARG A 52 16.41 -3.80 6.64
N GLU A 53 17.17 -4.32 5.71
CA GLU A 53 16.65 -5.05 4.55
C GLU A 53 15.90 -6.31 4.99
N LYS A 54 16.43 -7.06 5.97
CA LYS A 54 15.75 -8.21 6.58
C LYS A 54 14.39 -7.83 7.18
N LYS A 55 14.31 -6.72 7.93
CA LYS A 55 13.03 -6.23 8.47
C LYS A 55 12.04 -5.84 7.37
N MET A 56 12.50 -5.11 6.34
CA MET A 56 11.63 -4.75 5.20
C MET A 56 11.14 -5.99 4.45
N HIS A 57 12.02 -6.97 4.26
CA HIS A 57 11.67 -8.25 3.64
C HIS A 57 10.59 -8.98 4.45
N HIS A 58 10.72 -9.05 5.77
CA HIS A 58 9.71 -9.64 6.66
C HIS A 58 8.33 -8.99 6.52
N TYR A 59 8.26 -7.66 6.52
CA TYR A 59 6.98 -6.96 6.32
C TYR A 59 6.41 -7.19 4.92
N ASN A 60 7.25 -7.11 3.89
CA ASN A 60 6.82 -7.38 2.52
C ASN A 60 6.32 -8.81 2.35
N THR A 61 6.93 -9.80 3.00
CA THR A 61 6.46 -11.19 2.98
C THR A 61 5.09 -11.32 3.65
N ARG A 62 4.86 -10.66 4.79
CA ARG A 62 3.51 -10.62 5.41
C ARG A 62 2.48 -9.95 4.51
N LEU A 63 2.85 -8.85 3.87
CA LEU A 63 1.98 -8.16 2.91
C LEU A 63 1.68 -9.02 1.68
N LYS A 64 2.64 -9.81 1.21
CA LYS A 64 2.41 -10.79 0.13
C LYS A 64 1.38 -11.84 0.55
N ASN A 65 1.46 -12.37 1.77
CA ASN A 65 0.46 -13.32 2.25
C ASN A 65 -0.93 -12.70 2.31
N LEU A 66 -1.05 -11.49 2.86
CA LEU A 66 -2.32 -10.75 2.87
C LEU A 66 -2.83 -10.50 1.45
N PHE A 67 -1.96 -10.08 0.54
CA PHE A 67 -2.30 -9.89 -0.87
C PHE A 67 -2.83 -11.18 -1.51
N SER A 68 -2.21 -12.33 -1.23
CA SER A 68 -2.69 -13.62 -1.72
C SER A 68 -4.08 -13.97 -1.16
N VAL A 69 -4.32 -13.74 0.13
CA VAL A 69 -5.64 -13.96 0.75
C VAL A 69 -6.70 -13.06 0.11
N LEU A 70 -6.40 -11.78 -0.09
CA LEU A 70 -7.32 -10.84 -0.75
C LEU A 70 -7.63 -11.25 -2.20
N ASN A 71 -6.63 -11.75 -2.94
CA ASN A 71 -6.86 -12.29 -4.28
C ASN A 71 -7.73 -13.56 -4.25
N TYR A 72 -7.51 -14.44 -3.28
CA TYR A 72 -8.31 -15.65 -3.11
C TYR A 72 -9.79 -15.32 -2.79
N GLU A 73 -10.01 -14.44 -1.81
CA GLU A 73 -11.36 -13.97 -1.46
C GLU A 73 -12.02 -13.27 -2.65
N TRP A 74 -11.27 -12.51 -3.44
CA TRP A 74 -11.77 -11.90 -4.67
C TRP A 74 -12.24 -12.93 -5.70
N THR A 75 -11.56 -14.08 -5.83
CA THR A 75 -11.98 -15.15 -6.76
C THR A 75 -13.23 -15.90 -6.31
N ILE A 76 -13.50 -15.98 -5.01
CA ILE A 76 -14.59 -16.80 -4.44
C ILE A 76 -15.81 -15.96 -4.06
N ASN A 77 -15.58 -14.78 -3.49
CA ASN A 77 -16.62 -13.91 -2.97
C ASN A 77 -16.37 -12.46 -3.37
N THR A 78 -16.72 -12.14 -4.61
CA THR A 78 -16.61 -10.80 -5.19
C THR A 78 -17.43 -9.75 -4.44
N SER A 79 -18.42 -10.14 -3.60
CA SER A 79 -19.27 -9.18 -2.88
C SER A 79 -18.52 -8.38 -1.80
N PHE A 80 -17.47 -8.95 -1.19
CA PHE A 80 -16.71 -8.26 -0.14
C PHE A 80 -15.74 -7.20 -0.68
N ILE A 81 -15.22 -7.39 -1.89
CA ILE A 81 -14.17 -6.56 -2.50
C ILE A 81 -14.71 -5.73 -3.68
N GLY A 82 -15.89 -6.08 -4.17
CA GLY A 82 -16.53 -5.48 -5.33
C GLY A 82 -15.75 -5.74 -6.62
N SER A 83 -15.85 -4.80 -7.56
CA SER A 83 -15.17 -4.83 -8.86
C SER A 83 -13.69 -4.43 -8.81
N SER A 84 -13.08 -4.39 -7.61
CA SER A 84 -11.66 -4.09 -7.47
C SER A 84 -10.82 -5.15 -8.18
N VAL A 85 -9.65 -4.77 -8.70
CA VAL A 85 -8.70 -5.70 -9.31
C VAL A 85 -7.30 -5.45 -8.76
N PHE A 86 -6.52 -6.52 -8.62
CA PHE A 86 -5.23 -6.49 -7.91
C PHE A 86 -4.03 -6.77 -8.82
N GLY A 87 -4.21 -7.42 -9.96
CA GLY A 87 -3.17 -7.66 -10.94
C GLY A 87 -3.00 -6.50 -11.92
N LYS A 88 -1.81 -6.42 -12.51
CA LYS A 88 -1.43 -5.38 -13.47
C LYS A 88 -2.32 -5.37 -14.73
N ASP A 89 -2.73 -6.56 -15.19
CA ASP A 89 -3.46 -6.73 -16.46
C ASP A 89 -4.94 -7.07 -16.25
N ASP A 90 -5.40 -7.10 -14.99
CA ASP A 90 -6.76 -7.58 -14.68
C ASP A 90 -7.84 -6.57 -15.07
N ILE A 91 -7.52 -5.27 -15.07
CA ILE A 91 -8.42 -4.23 -15.63
C ILE A 91 -8.75 -4.54 -17.09
N TYR A 92 -7.73 -4.86 -17.89
CA TYR A 92 -7.91 -5.16 -19.31
C TYR A 92 -8.75 -6.42 -19.51
N LYS A 93 -8.49 -7.48 -18.73
CA LYS A 93 -9.27 -8.73 -18.81
C LYS A 93 -10.74 -8.50 -18.48
N THR A 94 -11.04 -7.79 -17.38
CA THR A 94 -12.40 -7.47 -16.97
C THR A 94 -13.10 -6.59 -18.01
N TRP A 95 -12.41 -5.56 -18.50
CA TRP A 95 -12.96 -4.69 -19.54
C TRP A 95 -13.23 -5.43 -20.85
N LYS A 96 -12.29 -6.27 -21.30
CA LYS A 96 -12.45 -7.09 -22.50
C LYS A 96 -13.66 -8.02 -22.36
N LYS A 97 -13.79 -8.71 -21.23
CA LYS A 97 -14.94 -9.59 -20.95
C LYS A 97 -16.26 -8.81 -21.06
N PHE A 98 -16.35 -7.67 -20.39
CA PHE A 98 -17.54 -6.81 -20.45
C PHE A 98 -17.89 -6.39 -21.89
N VAL A 99 -16.91 -5.91 -22.66
CA VAL A 99 -17.15 -5.51 -24.05
C VAL A 99 -17.57 -6.70 -24.91
N THR A 100 -16.95 -7.86 -24.73
CA THR A 100 -17.34 -9.09 -25.44
C THR A 100 -18.79 -9.48 -25.14
N GLU A 101 -19.20 -9.49 -23.87
CA GLU A 101 -20.57 -9.81 -23.48
C GLU A 101 -21.60 -8.84 -24.08
N VAL A 102 -21.28 -7.55 -24.12
CA VAL A 102 -22.14 -6.53 -24.75
C VAL A 102 -22.27 -6.78 -26.26
N LEU A 103 -21.17 -7.10 -26.95
CA LEU A 103 -21.18 -7.35 -28.39
C LEU A 103 -21.89 -8.66 -28.76
N GLU A 104 -21.78 -9.68 -27.91
CA GLU A 104 -22.41 -11.00 -28.12
C GLU A 104 -23.91 -11.00 -27.84
N SER A 105 -24.43 -10.01 -27.12
CA SER A 105 -25.87 -9.90 -26.81
C SER A 105 -26.76 -9.72 -28.04
N GLY A 106 -26.21 -9.31 -29.19
CA GLY A 106 -26.94 -9.15 -30.46
C GLY A 106 -27.92 -7.97 -30.48
N ASP A 107 -28.09 -7.29 -29.35
CA ASP A 107 -28.91 -6.09 -29.19
C ASP A 107 -28.17 -4.83 -29.66
N GLU A 108 -28.91 -3.72 -29.80
CA GLU A 108 -28.31 -2.41 -30.02
C GLU A 108 -27.38 -2.04 -28.85
N ILE A 109 -26.15 -1.58 -29.16
CA ILE A 109 -25.15 -1.26 -28.14
C ILE A 109 -25.72 -0.16 -27.22
N PRO A 110 -25.84 -0.41 -25.90
CA PRO A 110 -26.43 0.56 -24.99
C PRO A 110 -25.49 1.74 -24.75
N HIS A 111 -26.08 2.89 -24.41
CA HIS A 111 -25.32 4.08 -24.05
C HIS A 111 -24.76 3.95 -22.63
N PHE A 112 -23.44 3.92 -22.52
CA PHE A 112 -22.76 3.82 -21.22
C PHE A 112 -22.41 5.20 -20.65
N TYR A 113 -22.55 5.34 -19.33
CA TYR A 113 -22.06 6.47 -18.56
C TYR A 113 -20.89 6.01 -17.68
N PHE A 114 -19.90 6.87 -17.47
CA PHE A 114 -18.77 6.56 -16.60
C PHE A 114 -18.41 7.75 -15.70
N VAL A 115 -17.77 7.43 -14.57
CA VAL A 115 -17.19 8.41 -13.65
C VAL A 115 -15.73 8.01 -13.45
N LYS A 116 -14.86 9.01 -13.32
CA LYS A 116 -13.44 8.82 -13.04
C LYS A 116 -13.15 8.88 -11.54
#